data_AF-A0A365D6N7-F1
#
_entry.id   AF-A0A365D6N7-F1
#
_cell.length_a   1.000
_cell.length_b   1.000
_cell.length_c   1.000
_cell.angle_alpha   90.00
_cell.angle_beta   90.00
_cell.angle_gamma   90.00
#
_symmetry.space_group_name_H-M   'P 1'
#
loop_
_entity.id
_entity.type
_entity.pdbx_description
1 polymer ?
#
loop_
_entity_poly.entity_id
_entity_poly.type
_entity_poly.pdbx_seq_one_letter_code
_entity_poly.pdbx_strand_id
1 'polypeptide(L)' 'MLSLYTNLMIRVRSEEKGATAVEYGIMVALIAVVIIAAVTLLGGTLSDTFNNIKCNVSGAGNYVPGTGGAAGACVKP' A
#
# COMPACT_ATOMS: atom_id res chain seq x y z
N MET A 1 -4.01 -44.48 28.76
CA MET A 1 -2.84 -43.58 29.00
C MET A 1 -2.28 -42.93 27.73
N LEU A 2 -2.47 -43.49 26.53
CA LEU A 2 -1.93 -42.92 25.27
C LEU A 2 -2.62 -41.61 24.81
N SER A 3 -3.85 -41.35 25.25
CA SER A 3 -4.67 -40.19 24.85
C SER A 3 -4.15 -38.85 25.38
N LEU A 4 -3.40 -38.83 26.49
CA LEU A 4 -2.79 -37.60 27.00
C LEU A 4 -1.55 -37.21 26.20
N TYR A 5 -0.77 -38.19 25.75
CA TYR A 5 0.45 -37.98 24.97
C TYR A 5 0.14 -37.39 23.59
N THR A 6 -0.93 -37.86 22.93
CA THR A 6 -1.37 -37.33 21.64
C THR A 6 -1.87 -35.89 21.73
N ASN A 7 -2.62 -35.53 22.77
CA ASN A 7 -3.10 -34.15 22.97
C ASN A 7 -1.96 -33.15 23.24
N LEU A 8 -0.91 -33.55 23.97
CA LEU A 8 0.25 -32.71 24.25
C LEU A 8 1.09 -32.49 22.97
N MET A 9 1.30 -33.55 22.19
CA MET A 9 2.02 -33.50 20.91
C MET A 9 1.32 -32.62 19.87
N ILE A 10 -0.02 -32.62 19.84
CA ILE A 10 -0.79 -31.75 18.93
C ILE A 10 -0.61 -30.27 19.32
N ARG A 11 -0.59 -29.95 20.62
CA ARG A 11 -0.45 -28.57 21.09
C ARG A 11 0.93 -27.99 20.79
N VAL A 12 2.00 -28.74 21.07
CA VAL A 12 3.39 -28.30 20.79
C VAL A 12 3.63 -28.14 19.29
N ARG A 13 3.10 -29.05 18.46
CA ARG A 13 3.21 -28.96 17.00
C ARG A 13 2.41 -27.80 16.39
N SER A 14 1.36 -27.34 17.07
CA SER A 14 0.58 -26.16 16.68
C SER A 14 1.27 -24.85 17.08
N GLU A 15 1.98 -24.82 18.21
CA GLU A 15 2.68 -23.62 18.71
C GLU A 15 3.90 -23.24 17.85
N GLU A 16 4.62 -24.20 17.27
CA GLU A 16 5.74 -23.90 16.33
C GLU A 16 5.26 -23.42 14.95
N LYS A 17 4.08 -23.90 14.49
CA LYS A 17 3.42 -23.35 13.28
C LYS A 17 2.93 -21.92 13.49
N GLY A 18 2.58 -21.55 14.72
CA GLY A 18 2.17 -20.18 15.08
C GLY A 18 3.37 -19.22 15.16
N ALA A 19 4.47 -19.65 15.79
CA ALA A 19 5.69 -18.83 15.90
C ALA A 19 6.31 -18.52 14.52
N THR A 20 6.33 -19.50 13.61
CA THR A 20 6.81 -19.30 12.24
C THR A 20 5.89 -18.39 11.39
N ALA A 21 4.60 -18.30 11.69
CA ALA A 21 3.69 -17.38 11.00
C ALA A 21 4.01 -15.90 11.27
N VAL A 22 4.56 -15.57 12.44
CA VAL A 22 4.87 -14.20 12.84
C VAL A 22 6.14 -13.68 12.16
N GLU A 23 7.16 -14.52 11.96
CA GLU A 23 8.39 -14.13 11.25
C GLU A 23 8.12 -13.75 9.78
N TYR A 24 7.41 -14.62 9.05
CA TYR A 24 7.00 -14.32 7.69
C TYR A 24 6.00 -13.15 7.66
N GLY A 25 5.17 -13.01 8.69
CA GLY A 25 4.25 -11.88 8.86
C GLY A 25 4.96 -10.53 8.94
N ILE A 26 6.07 -10.43 9.67
CA ILE A 26 6.86 -9.20 9.77
C ILE A 26 7.56 -8.86 8.45
N MET A 27 8.09 -9.87 7.73
CA MET A 27 8.71 -9.65 6.42
C MET A 27 7.69 -9.11 5.40
N VAL A 28 6.47 -9.68 5.39
CA VAL A 28 5.37 -9.20 4.55
C VAL A 28 4.91 -7.81 4.97
N ALA A 29 4.88 -7.50 6.28
CA ALA A 29 4.51 -6.18 6.77
C ALA A 29 5.46 -5.08 6.28
N LEU A 30 6.77 -5.33 6.23
CA LEU A 30 7.75 -4.37 5.69
C LEU A 30 7.53 -4.12 4.19
N ILE A 31 7.28 -5.18 3.42
CA ILE A 31 6.97 -5.06 1.99
C ILE A 31 5.67 -4.27 1.78
N ALA A 32 4.65 -4.51 2.62
CA ALA A 32 3.38 -3.79 2.55
C ALA A 32 3.56 -2.28 2.75
N VAL A 33 4.38 -1.85 3.72
CA VAL A 33 4.69 -0.43 3.95
C VAL A 33 5.34 0.21 2.71
N VAL A 34 6.31 -0.48 2.09
CA VAL A 34 6.99 0.01 0.88
C VAL A 34 6.01 0.12 -0.29
N ILE A 35 5.13 -0.87 -0.48
CA ILE A 35 4.10 -0.84 -1.53
C ILE A 35 3.14 0.32 -1.31
N ILE A 36 2.68 0.55 -0.07
CA ILE A 36 1.79 1.68 0.25
C ILE A 36 2.47 3.00 -0.14
N ALA A 37 3.73 3.20 0.26
CA ALA A 37 4.49 4.39 -0.10
C ALA A 37 4.59 4.55 -1.63
N ALA A 38 4.96 3.49 -2.35
CA ALA A 38 5.06 3.52 -3.81
C ALA A 38 3.73 3.86 -4.49
N VAL A 39 2.63 3.25 -4.04
CA VAL A 39 1.28 3.49 -4.58
C VAL A 39 0.80 4.90 -4.28
N THR A 40 1.11 5.47 -3.11
CA THR A 40 0.75 6.87 -2.81
C THR A 40 1.44 7.87 -3.75
N LEU A 41 2.73 7.68 -4.00
CA LEU A 41 3.50 8.50 -4.94
C LEU A 41 2.99 8.33 -6.38
N LEU A 42 2.79 7.09 -6.81
CA LEU A 42 2.28 6.78 -8.13
C LEU A 42 0.87 7.35 -8.33
N GLY A 43 -0.02 7.21 -7.34
CA GLY A 43 -1.37 7.78 -7.37
C GLY A 43 -1.38 9.30 -7.55
N GLY A 44 -0.46 10.01 -6.89
CA GLY A 44 -0.25 11.45 -7.10
C GLY A 44 0.10 11.76 -8.56
N THR A 45 1.15 11.12 -9.09
CA THR A 45 1.59 11.34 -10.48
C THR A 45 0.54 11.00 -11.53
N LEU A 46 -0.23 9.94 -11.32
CA LEU A 46 -1.33 9.56 -12.20
C LEU A 46 -2.45 10.61 -12.16
N SER A 47 -2.81 11.08 -10.97
CA SER A 47 -3.82 12.14 -10.80
C SER A 47 -3.42 13.41 -11.52
N ASP A 48 -2.15 13.83 -11.38
CA ASP A 48 -1.61 15.01 -12.06
C ASP A 48 -1.62 14.85 -13.58
N THR A 49 -1.27 13.65 -14.08
CA THR A 49 -1.29 13.34 -15.51
C THR A 49 -2.71 13.43 -16.08
N PHE A 50 -3.69 12.82 -15.40
CA PHE A 50 -5.09 12.91 -15.84
C PHE A 50 -5.63 14.34 -15.77
N ASN A 51 -5.24 15.12 -14.75
CA ASN A 51 -5.62 16.53 -14.67
C ASN A 51 -4.99 17.36 -15.77
N ASN A 52 -3.74 17.08 -16.15
CA ASN A 52 -3.08 17.73 -17.28
C ASN A 52 -3.81 17.43 -18.59
N ILE A 53 -4.21 16.18 -18.82
CA ILE A 53 -5.02 15.80 -20.00
C ILE A 53 -6.35 16.56 -19.99
N LYS A 54 -7.05 16.64 -18.85
CA LYS A 54 -8.29 17.41 -18.72
C LYS A 54 -8.09 18.88 -19.08
N CYS A 55 -7.05 19.52 -18.55
CA CYS A 55 -6.76 20.93 -18.83
C CYS A 55 -6.49 21.18 -20.32
N ASN A 56 -5.76 20.28 -20.98
CA ASN A 56 -5.50 20.37 -22.42
C ASN A 56 -6.78 20.19 -23.25
N VAL A 57 -7.63 19.22 -22.89
CA VAL A 57 -8.92 18.99 -23.58
C VAL A 57 -9.88 20.16 -23.39
N SER A 58 -9.87 20.82 -22.22
CA SER A 58 -10.69 22.00 -21.96
C SER A 58 -10.11 23.31 -22.53
N GLY A 59 -8.95 23.27 -23.19
CA GLY A 59 -8.28 24.47 -23.72
C GLY A 59 -7.69 25.40 -22.66
N ALA A 60 -7.60 24.93 -21.41
CA ALA A 60 -7.17 25.71 -20.25
C ALA A 60 -5.64 25.72 -20.03
N GLY A 61 -4.87 24.92 -20.79
CA GLY A 61 -3.41 24.90 -20.73
C GLY A 61 -2.84 23.80 -19.83
N ASN A 62 -1.67 24.06 -19.20
CA ASN A 62 -0.95 23.06 -18.42
C ASN A 62 -1.50 22.98 -16.98
N TYR A 63 -1.62 21.77 -16.44
CA TYR A 63 -1.98 21.57 -15.03
C TYR A 63 -0.78 21.87 -14.13
N VAL A 64 -1.00 22.69 -13.12
CA VAL A 64 -0.03 22.98 -12.05
C VAL A 64 -0.57 22.35 -10.76
N PRO A 65 0.12 21.34 -10.19
CA PRO A 65 -0.33 20.70 -8.97
C PRO A 65 -0.27 21.69 -7.80
N GLY A 66 -1.32 21.70 -6.98
CA GLY A 66 -1.35 22.49 -5.75
C GLY A 66 -0.42 21.88 -4.70
N THR A 67 0.27 22.72 -3.92
CA THR A 67 1.02 22.26 -2.75
C THR A 67 0.17 22.45 -1.49
N GLY A 68 0.28 21.53 -0.52
CA GLY A 68 -0.30 21.72 0.81
C GLY A 68 -1.83 21.67 0.90
N GLY A 69 -2.50 20.78 0.17
CA GLY A 69 -3.96 20.60 0.27
C GLY A 69 -4.80 21.62 -0.51
N ALA A 70 -4.15 22.54 -1.23
CA ALA A 70 -4.82 23.39 -2.21
C ALA A 70 -5.13 22.60 -3.50
N ALA A 71 -6.29 22.85 -4.10
CA ALA A 71 -6.61 22.29 -5.42
C ALA A 71 -5.69 22.88 -6.49
N GLY A 72 -5.03 22.02 -7.28
CA GLY A 72 -4.25 22.46 -8.44
C GLY A 72 -5.11 23.10 -9.51
N ALA A 73 -4.51 23.95 -10.35
CA ALA A 73 -5.22 24.73 -11.35
C ALA A 73 -4.64 24.52 -12.76
N CYS A 74 -5.50 24.66 -13.77
CA CYS A 74 -5.06 24.74 -15.16
C CYS A 74 -4.62 26.18 -15.44
N VAL A 75 -3.40 26.35 -15.93
CA VAL A 75 -2.85 27.66 -16.29
C VAL A 75 -2.59 27.69 -17.79
N LYS A 76 -3.18 28.68 -18.44
CA LYS A 76 -2.96 28.98 -19.85
C LYS A 76 -1.60 29.71 -19.98
N PRO A 77 -0.78 29.43 -21.01
CA PRO A 77 0.38 30.27 -21.31
C PRO A 77 -0.02 31.72 -21.59
#